data_AF-A0A6B3FMJ4-F1
#
_entry.id   AF-A0A6B3FMJ4-F1
#
_cell.length_a   1.000
_cell.length_b   1.000
_cell.length_c   1.000
_cell.angle_alpha   90.00
_cell.angle_beta   90.00
_cell.angle_gamma   90.00
#
_symmetry.space_group_name_H-M   'P 1'
#
loop_
_entity.id
_entity.type
_entity.pdbx_description
1 polymer ?
#
loop_
_entity_poly.entity_id
_entity_poly.type
_entity_poly.pdbx_seq_one_letter_code
_entity_poly.pdbx_strand_id
1 'polypeptide(L)'
;KNVGFSEGFDDYSTARVRMEVINGEPVATVHTAMAEVGQGGVTVHAQIARTELGVNQVTIHPADTRVGSAGSTSASRQTYVTGGAVKNSCEAVREKVLELGRTKFGTYHPAWATAELLLEGGKVVTDGG
;
A
#
# COMPACT_ATOMS: atom_id res chain seq x y z
N LYS A 1 8.21 -17.70 16.31
CA LYS A 1 7.31 -16.66 16.87
C LYS A 1 5.93 -16.93 16.26
N ASN A 2 4.91 -17.24 17.06
CA ASN A 2 3.64 -17.80 16.55
C ASN A 2 2.70 -16.68 16.08
N VAL A 3 2.05 -16.88 14.93
CA VAL A 3 0.93 -16.06 14.42
C VAL A 3 -0.37 -16.80 14.76
N GLY A 4 -1.45 -16.09 15.13
CA GLY A 4 -2.76 -16.70 15.46
C GLY A 4 -3.27 -16.47 16.89
N PHE A 5 -3.03 -15.28 17.45
CA PHE A 5 -3.62 -14.90 18.73
C PHE A 5 -5.06 -14.47 18.51
N SER A 6 -6.00 -15.41 18.52
CA SER A 6 -7.41 -15.03 18.43
C SER A 6 -8.43 -15.99 19.05
N GLU A 7 -8.11 -17.24 19.42
CA GLU A 7 -9.12 -18.14 20.03
C GLU A 7 -10.48 -18.20 19.26
N GLY A 8 -10.47 -17.98 17.94
CA GLY A 8 -11.68 -17.88 17.10
C GLY A 8 -12.17 -16.45 16.78
N PHE A 9 -11.51 -15.40 17.28
CA PHE A 9 -11.75 -14.00 16.90
C PHE A 9 -11.26 -13.71 15.48
N ASP A 10 -11.92 -12.77 14.80
CA ASP A 10 -11.52 -12.36 13.45
C ASP A 10 -10.25 -11.50 13.52
N ASP A 11 -9.12 -12.09 13.12
CA ASP A 11 -7.79 -11.52 13.27
C ASP A 11 -7.42 -10.60 12.10
N TYR A 12 -8.15 -9.51 11.91
CA TYR A 12 -7.92 -8.56 10.80
C TYR A 12 -7.15 -7.30 11.21
N SER A 13 -6.70 -6.55 10.20
CA SER A 13 -6.19 -5.18 10.30
C SER A 13 -6.74 -4.34 9.16
N THR A 14 -6.92 -3.05 9.41
CA THR A 14 -7.32 -2.04 8.42
C THR A 14 -6.16 -1.11 8.13
N ALA A 15 -5.97 -0.78 6.86
CA ALA A 15 -5.04 0.24 6.41
C ALA A 15 -5.75 1.21 5.47
N ARG A 16 -5.28 2.46 5.45
CA ARG A 16 -5.67 3.44 4.45
C ARG A 16 -4.43 3.88 3.70
N VAL A 17 -4.49 3.80 2.38
CA VAL A 17 -3.43 4.27 1.50
C VAL A 17 -3.99 5.35 0.59
N ARG A 18 -3.24 6.45 0.44
CA ARG A 18 -3.53 7.52 -0.51
C ARG A 18 -2.28 7.76 -1.35
N MET A 19 -2.47 8.00 -2.64
CA MET A 19 -1.40 8.46 -3.50
C MET A 19 -1.78 9.81 -4.11
N GLU A 20 -0.82 10.71 -4.17
CA GLU A 20 -0.97 12.05 -4.73
C GLU A 20 0.34 12.53 -5.37
N VAL A 21 0.27 13.61 -6.14
CA VAL A 21 1.46 14.22 -6.74
C VAL A 21 1.83 15.46 -5.93
N ILE A 22 3.04 15.50 -5.39
CA ILE A 22 3.59 16.62 -4.63
C ILE A 22 4.85 17.09 -5.36
N ASN A 23 4.92 18.36 -5.74
CA ASN A 23 6.06 18.94 -6.48
C ASN A 23 6.45 18.16 -7.75
N GLY A 24 5.46 17.55 -8.43
CA GLY A 24 5.68 16.76 -9.65
C GLY A 24 6.09 15.31 -9.39
N GLU A 25 6.25 14.88 -8.14
CA GLU A 25 6.59 13.50 -7.79
C GLU A 25 5.38 12.76 -7.17
N PRO A 26 5.16 11.48 -7.50
CA PRO A 26 4.15 10.68 -6.84
C PRO A 26 4.61 10.32 -5.41
N VAL A 27 3.74 10.61 -4.45
CA VAL A 27 3.93 10.35 -3.03
C VAL A 27 2.79 9.48 -2.51
N ALA A 28 3.13 8.40 -1.83
CA ALA A 28 2.15 7.58 -1.12
C ALA A 28 2.15 7.89 0.38
N THR A 29 0.95 7.88 0.95
CA THR A 29 0.75 8.02 2.39
C THR A 29 0.01 6.79 2.90
N VAL A 30 0.55 6.15 3.95
CA VAL A 30 -0.03 4.97 4.59
C VAL A 30 -0.44 5.31 6.00
N HIS A 31 -1.62 4.87 6.41
CA HIS A 31 -2.17 5.08 7.74
C HIS A 31 -2.75 3.77 8.29
N THR A 32 -2.43 3.43 9.53
CA THR A 32 -2.92 2.24 10.23
C THR A 32 -3.06 2.58 11.71
N ALA A 33 -3.77 1.76 12.49
CA ALA A 33 -3.78 1.86 13.95
C ALA A 33 -2.65 1.06 14.64
N MET A 34 -1.69 0.52 13.88
CA MET A 34 -0.64 -0.35 14.41
C MET A 34 0.30 0.44 15.33
N ALA A 35 0.46 -0.05 16.57
CA ALA A 35 1.39 0.54 17.52
C ALA A 35 2.83 0.13 17.20
N GLU A 36 3.67 1.12 16.84
CA GLU A 36 5.12 0.96 16.70
C GLU A 36 5.81 1.16 18.05
N VAL A 37 6.59 0.17 18.48
CA VAL A 37 7.31 0.15 19.76
C VAL A 37 8.78 -0.25 19.60
N GLY A 38 9.31 -0.17 18.38
CA GLY A 38 10.69 -0.52 18.03
C GLY A 38 10.83 -1.82 17.23
N GLN A 39 9.73 -2.46 16.84
CA GLN A 39 9.77 -3.68 16.02
C GLN A 39 10.06 -3.42 14.54
N GLY A 40 9.94 -2.16 14.08
CA GLY A 40 10.23 -1.78 12.70
C GLY A 40 9.06 -1.97 11.72
N GLY A 41 7.82 -2.02 12.22
CA GLY A 41 6.62 -2.12 11.39
C GLY A 41 6.45 -0.91 10.47
N VAL A 42 6.79 0.30 10.94
CA VAL A 42 6.80 1.51 10.10
C VAL A 42 7.68 1.34 8.86
N THR A 43 8.89 0.79 9.04
CA THR A 43 9.83 0.54 7.93
C THR A 43 9.27 -0.47 6.95
N VAL A 44 8.76 -1.60 7.45
CA VAL A 44 8.22 -2.66 6.61
C VAL A 44 7.00 -2.18 5.82
N HIS A 45 6.07 -1.45 6.45
CA HIS A 45 4.90 -0.92 5.75
C HIS A 45 5.29 0.08 4.65
N ALA A 46 6.31 0.90 4.89
CA ALA A 46 6.84 1.80 3.86
C ALA A 46 7.49 1.03 2.70
N GLN A 47 8.22 -0.04 2.98
CA GLN A 47 8.80 -0.90 1.94
C GLN A 47 7.72 -1.58 1.10
N ILE A 48 6.67 -2.12 1.73
CA ILE A 48 5.52 -2.70 1.03
C ILE A 48 4.90 -1.66 0.09
N ALA A 49 4.61 -0.45 0.58
CA ALA A 49 4.00 0.59 -0.24
C ALA A 49 4.88 1.03 -1.42
N ARG A 50 6.21 1.12 -1.24
CA ARG A 50 7.14 1.41 -2.33
C ARG A 50 7.11 0.33 -3.41
N THR A 51 7.15 -0.93 -3.01
CA THR A 51 7.11 -2.08 -3.92
C THR A 51 5.79 -2.12 -4.69
N GLU A 52 4.66 -2.00 -4.00
CA GLU A 52 3.34 -2.18 -4.60
C GLU A 52 2.91 -1.00 -5.49
N LEU A 53 3.38 0.21 -5.19
CA LEU A 53 3.00 1.43 -5.92
C LEU A 53 4.11 1.98 -6.83
N GLY A 54 5.31 1.41 -6.80
CA GLY A 54 6.44 1.87 -7.60
C GLY A 54 6.90 3.29 -7.29
N VAL A 55 6.59 3.83 -6.10
CA VAL A 55 6.95 5.20 -5.70
C VAL A 55 8.21 5.22 -4.82
N ASN A 56 8.96 6.31 -4.88
CA ASN A 56 10.15 6.50 -4.03
C ASN A 56 9.77 7.10 -2.66
N GLN A 57 8.83 8.04 -2.67
CA GLN A 57 8.41 8.79 -1.49
C GLN A 57 7.20 8.15 -0.84
N VAL A 58 7.38 7.71 0.42
CA VAL A 58 6.30 7.16 1.25
C VAL A 58 6.34 7.82 2.62
N THR A 59 5.20 8.33 3.06
CA THR A 59 4.99 8.81 4.42
C THR A 59 4.10 7.85 5.19
N ILE A 60 4.52 7.44 6.38
CA ILE A 60 3.70 6.68 7.31
C ILE A 60 3.13 7.69 8.34
N HIS A 61 1.82 7.81 8.41
CA HIS A 61 1.18 8.63 9.43
C HIS A 61 1.30 7.97 10.82
N PRO A 62 1.27 8.77 11.90
CA PRO A 62 1.16 8.25 13.26
C PRO A 62 -0.03 7.28 13.41
N ALA A 63 0.04 6.36 14.36
CA ALA A 63 -1.05 5.41 14.60
C ALA A 63 -2.35 6.15 14.97
N ASP A 64 -3.46 5.78 14.34
CA ASP A 64 -4.77 6.41 14.54
C ASP A 64 -5.90 5.39 14.43
N THR A 65 -6.71 5.31 15.48
CA THR A 65 -7.84 4.38 15.56
C THR A 65 -9.00 4.75 14.64
N ARG A 66 -9.03 5.98 14.09
CA ARG A 66 -10.03 6.41 13.09
C ARG A 66 -9.90 5.68 11.75
N VAL A 67 -8.76 5.03 11.48
CA VAL A 67 -8.56 4.21 10.28
C VAL A 67 -9.29 2.87 10.37
N GLY A 68 -9.44 2.33 11.58
CA GLY A 68 -9.91 0.98 11.85
C GLY A 68 -8.94 0.21 12.76
N SER A 69 -9.28 -1.02 13.11
CA SER A 69 -8.45 -1.86 13.98
C SER A 69 -7.13 -2.25 13.31
N ALA A 70 -6.05 -2.35 14.07
CA ALA A 70 -4.83 -3.06 13.66
C ALA A 70 -4.53 -4.29 14.54
N GLY A 71 -5.46 -4.60 15.46
CA GLY A 71 -5.21 -5.53 16.55
C GLY A 71 -4.08 -5.08 17.48
N SER A 72 -3.69 -5.94 18.41
CA SER A 72 -2.56 -5.68 19.30
C SER A 72 -1.22 -5.90 18.59
N THR A 73 -0.21 -5.10 18.95
CA THR A 73 1.19 -5.39 18.61
C THR A 73 1.73 -6.50 19.51
N SER A 74 1.19 -7.71 19.31
CA SER A 74 1.60 -8.96 19.94
C SER A 74 1.61 -10.06 18.88
N ALA A 75 1.98 -11.29 19.25
CA ALA A 75 1.94 -12.46 18.38
C ALA A 75 2.65 -12.29 17.02
N SER A 76 3.61 -11.35 16.92
CA SER A 76 4.35 -11.05 15.67
C SER A 76 3.48 -10.68 14.47
N ARG A 77 2.19 -10.43 14.69
CA ARG A 77 1.21 -10.45 13.60
C ARG A 77 1.31 -9.23 12.69
N GLN A 78 1.86 -8.12 13.18
CA GLN A 78 1.78 -6.83 12.50
C GLN A 78 2.46 -6.86 11.12
N THR A 79 3.61 -7.53 10.99
CA THR A 79 4.27 -7.71 9.70
C THR A 79 3.40 -8.47 8.69
N TYR A 80 2.66 -9.48 9.15
CA TYR A 80 1.82 -10.32 8.29
C TYR A 80 0.45 -9.69 8.04
N VAL A 81 -0.32 -9.42 9.10
CA VAL A 81 -1.71 -8.99 9.00
C VAL A 81 -1.81 -7.52 8.59
N THR A 82 -1.09 -6.63 9.28
CA THR A 82 -1.12 -5.19 8.94
C THR A 82 -0.33 -4.93 7.67
N GLY A 83 0.81 -5.61 7.47
CA GLY A 83 1.51 -5.60 6.18
C GLY A 83 0.62 -6.06 5.03
N GLY A 84 -0.16 -7.13 5.21
CA GLY A 84 -1.15 -7.59 4.24
C GLY A 84 -2.26 -6.56 3.99
N ALA A 85 -2.78 -5.91 5.03
CA ALA A 85 -3.77 -4.83 4.87
C ALA A 85 -3.21 -3.64 4.09
N VAL A 86 -1.94 -3.26 4.34
CA VAL A 86 -1.24 -2.22 3.57
C VAL A 86 -1.06 -2.64 2.12
N LYS A 87 -0.60 -3.88 1.87
CA LYS A 87 -0.45 -4.44 0.53
C LYS A 87 -1.78 -4.36 -0.23
N ASN A 88 -2.85 -4.96 0.31
CA ASN A 88 -4.17 -4.98 -0.32
C ASN A 88 -4.68 -3.55 -0.63
N SER A 89 -4.45 -2.60 0.29
CA SER A 89 -4.81 -1.20 0.06
C SER A 89 -4.00 -0.55 -1.07
N CYS A 90 -2.70 -0.88 -1.18
CA CYS A 90 -1.86 -0.42 -2.27
C CYS A 90 -2.30 -1.02 -3.62
N GLU A 91 -2.67 -2.29 -3.66
CA GLU A 91 -3.16 -2.95 -4.88
C GLU A 91 -4.44 -2.25 -5.40
N ALA A 92 -5.38 -1.95 -4.50
CA ALA A 92 -6.59 -1.19 -4.86
C ALA A 92 -6.27 0.23 -5.37
N VAL A 93 -5.29 0.92 -4.77
CA VAL A 93 -4.83 2.23 -5.26
C VAL A 93 -4.18 2.11 -6.64
N ARG A 94 -3.32 1.11 -6.86
CA ARG A 94 -2.67 0.85 -8.15
C ARG A 94 -3.70 0.61 -9.24
N GLU A 95 -4.69 -0.25 -8.98
CA GLU A 95 -5.79 -0.50 -9.91
C GLU A 95 -6.51 0.79 -10.30
N LYS A 96 -6.85 1.63 -9.31
CA LYS A 96 -7.53 2.90 -9.56
C LYS A 96 -6.70 3.87 -10.39
N VAL A 97 -5.39 3.93 -10.14
CA VAL A 97 -4.46 4.78 -10.89
C VAL A 97 -4.36 4.33 -12.35
N LEU A 98 -4.22 3.02 -12.57
CA LEU A 98 -4.17 2.46 -13.92
C LEU A 98 -5.50 2.68 -14.65
N GLU A 99 -6.65 2.47 -14.00
CA GLU A 99 -7.97 2.78 -14.55
C GLU A 99 -8.06 4.25 -15.01
N LEU A 100 -7.68 5.20 -14.14
CA LEU A 100 -7.66 6.62 -14.47
C LEU A 100 -6.74 6.92 -15.67
N GLY A 101 -5.58 6.27 -15.72
CA GLY A 101 -4.66 6.38 -16.83
C GLY A 101 -5.25 5.86 -18.14
N ARG A 102 -5.91 4.69 -18.12
CA ARG A 102 -6.61 4.12 -19.30
C ARG A 102 -7.70 5.05 -19.80
N THR A 103 -8.51 5.62 -18.90
CA THR A 103 -9.56 6.57 -19.29
C THR A 103 -8.99 7.83 -19.94
N LYS A 104 -7.87 8.36 -19.43
CA LYS A 104 -7.28 9.62 -19.91
C LYS A 104 -6.41 9.45 -21.15
N PHE A 105 -5.66 8.35 -21.23
CA PHE A 105 -4.58 8.15 -22.19
C PHE A 105 -4.83 7.00 -23.17
N GLY A 106 -5.95 6.28 -23.06
CA GLY A 106 -6.28 5.11 -23.89
C GLY A 106 -6.26 5.37 -25.40
N THR A 107 -6.58 6.58 -25.85
CA THR A 107 -6.53 6.96 -27.27
C THR A 107 -5.16 7.45 -27.73
N TYR A 108 -4.23 7.74 -26.81
CA TYR A 108 -2.94 8.34 -27.11
C TYR A 108 -1.86 7.28 -27.38
N HIS A 109 -1.97 6.09 -26.76
CA HIS A 109 -1.01 5.02 -26.98
C HIS A 109 -1.68 3.64 -26.78
N PRO A 110 -1.49 2.67 -27.70
CA PRO A 110 -2.18 1.38 -27.64
C PRO A 110 -1.87 0.57 -26.37
N ALA A 111 -0.69 0.75 -25.77
CA ALA A 111 -0.32 0.07 -24.52
C ALA A 111 -1.32 0.32 -23.37
N TRP A 112 -1.98 1.49 -23.35
CA TRP A 112 -3.02 1.76 -22.34
C TRP A 112 -4.24 0.85 -22.47
N ALA A 113 -4.52 0.32 -23.67
CA ALA A 113 -5.66 -0.56 -23.90
C ALA A 113 -5.33 -2.04 -23.72
N THR A 114 -4.13 -2.47 -24.14
CA THR A 114 -3.85 -3.91 -24.33
C THR A 114 -2.64 -4.43 -23.56
N ALA A 115 -1.73 -3.58 -23.11
CA ALA A 115 -0.54 -4.03 -22.43
C ALA A 115 -0.80 -4.31 -20.94
N GLU A 116 -0.01 -5.21 -20.37
CA GLU A 116 0.16 -5.25 -18.93
C GLU A 116 0.94 -4.00 -18.49
N LEU A 117 0.35 -3.25 -17.56
CA LEU A 117 0.89 -1.98 -17.08
C LEU A 117 1.33 -2.11 -15.63
N LEU A 118 2.53 -1.63 -15.35
CA LEU A 118 3.16 -1.65 -14.04
C LEU A 118 3.41 -0.22 -13.56
N LEU A 119 3.51 -0.04 -12.24
CA LEU A 119 4.00 1.18 -11.64
C LEU A 119 5.45 0.97 -11.23
N GLU A 120 6.37 1.76 -11.79
CA GLU A 120 7.80 1.65 -11.52
C GLU A 120 8.47 3.03 -11.56
N GLY A 121 9.28 3.34 -10.55
CA GLY A 121 10.04 4.59 -10.48
C GLY A 121 9.18 5.85 -10.61
N GLY A 122 7.93 5.81 -10.15
CA GLY A 122 6.94 6.88 -10.26
C GLY A 122 6.30 7.03 -11.65
N LYS A 123 6.44 6.04 -12.53
CA LYS A 123 5.90 6.04 -13.89
C LYS A 123 4.98 4.84 -14.10
N VAL A 124 4.17 4.92 -15.15
CA VAL A 124 3.50 3.75 -15.71
C VAL A 124 4.36 3.21 -16.84
N VAL A 125 4.71 1.93 -16.75
CA VAL A 125 5.55 1.23 -17.73
C VAL A 125 4.83 -0.01 -18.24
N THR A 126 5.25 -0.52 -19.39
CA THR A 126 4.85 -1.86 -19.86
C THR A 126 5.76 -2.92 -19.24
N ASP A 127 5.35 -4.18 -19.28
CA ASP A 127 6.17 -5.33 -18.85
C ASP A 127 7.58 -5.38 -19.47
N GLY A 128 7.74 -4.87 -20.68
CA GLY A 128 9.02 -4.75 -21.39
C GLY A 128 9.94 -3.58 -20.97
N GLY A 129 9.49 -2.70 -20.07
CA GLY A 129 10.18 -1.46 -19.68
C GLY A 129 9.80 -0.24 -20.50
#